data_AF-V5X5I0-F1
#
_entry.id   AF-V5X5I0-F1
#
_cell.length_a   1.000
_cell.length_b   1.000
_cell.length_c   1.000
_cell.angle_alpha   90.00
_cell.angle_beta   90.00
_cell.angle_gamma   90.00
#
_symmetry.space_group_name_H-M   'P 1'
#
loop_
_entity.id
_entity.type
_entity.pdbx_description
1 polymer ?
#
loop_
_entity_poly.entity_id
_entity_poly.type
_entity_poly.pdbx_seq_one_letter_code
_entity_poly.pdbx_strand_id
1 'polypeptide(L)'
;MMKKLTLAALAAAAALTLAPVASADATDEYPIPSKILKTPCTAEQILAATRDTNPVYYERYMIDYNNKSPEVHRAVQDRIHWFFAMDYAGRRQYSEDTATNAFYEQLAWNWPNWAKIFFNNKGVVAASTAVCQNYPPDDMSVWVW
;
A
#
# COMPACT_ATOMS: atom_id res chain seq x y z
N MET A 1 -17.16 -21.29 50.97
CA MET A 1 -15.99 -21.20 50.07
C MET A 1 -16.37 -21.37 48.59
N MET A 2 -17.17 -22.39 48.23
CA MET A 2 -17.63 -22.64 46.83
C MET A 2 -18.33 -21.47 46.11
N LYS A 3 -19.15 -20.66 46.79
CA LYS A 3 -19.82 -19.48 46.17
C LYS A 3 -18.84 -18.40 45.67
N LYS A 4 -17.67 -18.25 46.31
CA LYS A 4 -16.66 -17.27 45.91
C LYS A 4 -15.85 -17.76 44.69
N LEU A 5 -15.62 -19.07 44.61
CA LEU A 5 -14.96 -19.72 43.46
C LEU A 5 -15.82 -19.66 42.19
N THR A 6 -17.15 -19.76 42.31
CA THR A 6 -18.08 -19.67 41.18
C THR A 6 -18.19 -18.24 40.63
N LEU A 7 -18.23 -17.21 41.49
CA LEU A 7 -18.19 -15.82 41.02
C LEU A 7 -16.87 -15.46 40.33
N ALA A 8 -15.73 -15.94 40.83
CA ALA A 8 -14.42 -15.70 40.23
C ALA A 8 -14.30 -16.33 38.83
N ALA A 9 -14.81 -17.55 38.64
CA ALA A 9 -14.82 -18.22 37.35
C ALA A 9 -15.71 -17.53 36.30
N LEU A 10 -16.88 -17.02 36.72
CA LEU A 10 -17.78 -16.25 35.85
C LEU A 10 -17.18 -14.90 35.44
N ALA A 11 -16.49 -14.21 36.34
CA ALA A 11 -15.81 -12.96 36.03
C ALA A 11 -14.64 -13.15 35.05
N ALA A 12 -13.87 -14.24 35.19
CA ALA A 12 -12.80 -14.58 34.26
C ALA A 12 -13.33 -14.96 32.87
N ALA A 13 -14.46 -15.67 32.80
CA ALA A 13 -15.10 -16.00 31.53
C ALA A 13 -15.65 -14.75 30.80
N ALA A 14 -16.22 -13.79 31.54
CA ALA A 14 -16.68 -12.52 30.97
C ALA A 14 -15.53 -11.61 30.50
N ALA A 15 -14.37 -11.68 31.16
CA ALA A 15 -13.18 -10.92 30.73
C ALA A 15 -12.62 -11.40 29.38
N LEU A 16 -12.78 -12.69 29.04
CA LEU A 16 -12.37 -13.24 27.75
C LEU A 16 -13.31 -12.86 26.60
N THR A 17 -14.60 -12.58 26.88
CA THR A 17 -15.56 -12.12 25.84
C THR A 17 -15.52 -10.61 25.64
N LEU A 18 -14.90 -9.87 26.55
CA LEU A 18 -14.72 -8.41 26.49
C LEU A 18 -13.30 -8.01 26.07
N ALA A 19 -12.45 -8.97 25.69
CA ALA A 19 -11.16 -8.65 25.10
C ALA A 19 -11.42 -7.75 23.86
N PRO A 20 -10.86 -6.53 23.81
CA PRO A 20 -11.01 -5.70 22.63
C PRO A 20 -10.48 -6.47 21.44
N VAL A 21 -11.20 -6.41 20.32
CA VAL A 21 -10.71 -6.94 19.04
C VAL A 21 -9.34 -6.31 18.83
N ALA A 22 -8.32 -7.14 18.60
CA ALA A 22 -6.99 -6.63 18.25
C ALA A 22 -7.17 -5.61 17.13
N SER A 23 -6.73 -4.37 17.37
CA SER A 23 -6.78 -3.33 16.35
C SER A 23 -5.93 -3.80 15.18
N ALA A 24 -6.43 -3.63 13.96
CA ALA A 24 -5.62 -3.74 12.75
C ALA A 24 -4.36 -2.87 12.90
N ASP A 25 -3.19 -3.41 12.57
CA ASP A 25 -1.92 -2.67 12.62
C ASP A 25 -1.83 -1.65 11.47
N ALA A 26 -2.52 -1.92 10.36
CA ALA A 26 -2.80 -0.89 9.39
C ALA A 26 -4.00 -0.03 9.81
N THR A 27 -3.92 1.26 9.53
CA THR A 27 -4.99 2.24 9.72
C THR A 27 -5.53 2.68 8.35
N ASP A 28 -6.53 3.57 8.33
CA ASP A 28 -7.03 4.13 7.06
C ASP A 28 -5.94 4.88 6.27
N GLU A 29 -4.89 5.37 6.93
CA GLU A 29 -3.83 6.17 6.31
C GLU A 29 -2.43 5.53 6.42
N TYR A 30 -2.32 4.27 6.86
CA TYR A 30 -1.04 3.58 7.07
C TYR A 30 -1.17 2.06 6.88
N PRO A 31 -0.17 1.37 6.30
CA PRO A 31 0.99 1.92 5.61
C PRO A 31 0.64 2.59 4.27
N ILE A 32 -0.44 2.16 3.63
CA ILE A 32 -0.89 2.71 2.35
C ILE A 32 -2.02 3.72 2.57
N PRO A 33 -1.93 4.94 2.02
CA PRO A 33 -2.96 5.98 2.22
C PRO A 33 -4.33 5.61 1.64
N SER A 34 -5.40 6.06 2.30
CA SER A 34 -6.80 5.79 1.92
C SER A 34 -7.09 6.16 0.47
N LYS A 35 -6.48 7.25 0.00
CA LYS A 35 -6.59 7.73 -1.39
C LYS A 35 -6.14 6.68 -2.40
N ILE A 36 -5.06 5.95 -2.14
CA ILE A 36 -4.58 4.88 -3.03
C ILE A 36 -5.41 3.60 -2.84
N LEU A 37 -5.83 3.28 -1.62
CA LEU A 37 -6.72 2.13 -1.40
C LEU A 37 -8.03 2.26 -2.18
N LYS A 38 -8.57 3.47 -2.32
CA LYS A 38 -9.87 3.75 -2.95
C LYS A 38 -9.79 4.28 -4.39
N THR A 39 -8.60 4.61 -4.90
CA THR A 39 -8.49 5.27 -6.21
C THR A 39 -8.96 4.34 -7.34
N PRO A 40 -9.72 4.86 -8.32
CA PRO A 40 -9.99 4.15 -9.56
C PRO A 40 -8.86 4.30 -10.58
N CYS A 41 -7.83 5.10 -10.31
CA CYS A 41 -6.75 5.36 -11.25
C CYS A 41 -5.84 4.14 -11.42
N THR A 42 -5.31 3.95 -12.62
CA THR A 42 -4.31 2.93 -12.94
C THR A 42 -2.93 3.35 -12.43
N ALA A 43 -1.98 2.41 -12.45
CA ALA A 43 -0.59 2.68 -12.12
C ALA A 43 0.00 3.78 -13.01
N GLU A 44 -0.24 3.70 -14.32
CA GLU A 44 0.26 4.63 -15.34
C GLU A 44 -0.29 6.03 -15.11
N GLN A 45 -1.56 6.15 -14.72
CA GLN A 45 -2.16 7.43 -14.37
C GLN A 45 -1.50 8.05 -13.13
N ILE A 46 -1.16 7.25 -12.12
CA ILE A 46 -0.44 7.73 -10.94
C ILE A 46 1.00 8.13 -11.30
N LEU A 47 1.68 7.35 -12.13
CA LEU A 47 3.04 7.62 -12.59
C LEU A 47 3.10 8.91 -13.43
N ALA A 48 2.22 9.04 -14.42
CA ALA A 48 2.08 10.24 -15.25
C ALA A 48 1.70 11.48 -14.42
N ALA A 49 0.72 11.36 -13.52
CA ALA A 49 0.35 12.46 -12.63
C ALA A 49 1.50 12.86 -11.69
N THR A 50 2.32 11.91 -11.27
CA THR A 50 3.49 12.19 -10.42
C THR A 50 4.56 12.97 -11.19
N ARG A 51 4.77 12.68 -12.48
CA ARG A 51 5.67 13.44 -13.36
C ARG A 51 5.37 14.93 -13.32
N ASP A 52 4.10 15.30 -13.39
CA ASP A 52 3.71 16.70 -13.55
C ASP A 52 3.49 17.40 -12.19
N THR A 53 2.99 16.66 -11.18
CA THR A 53 2.73 17.24 -9.84
C THR A 53 3.96 17.26 -8.92
N ASN A 54 4.87 16.30 -9.08
CA ASN A 54 6.03 16.08 -8.22
C ASN A 54 7.26 15.66 -9.05
N PRO A 55 7.71 16.48 -10.02
CA PRO A 55 8.73 16.09 -11.00
C PRO A 55 10.04 15.60 -10.37
N VAL A 56 10.49 16.21 -9.27
CA VAL A 56 11.70 15.77 -8.55
C VAL A 56 11.58 14.34 -8.00
N TYR A 57 10.40 13.94 -7.52
CA TYR A 57 10.18 12.57 -7.05
C TYR A 57 10.02 11.59 -8.20
N TYR A 58 9.38 12.01 -9.29
CA TYR A 58 9.30 11.24 -10.52
C TYR A 58 10.68 10.95 -11.09
N GLU A 59 11.50 11.98 -11.32
CA GLU A 59 12.85 11.83 -11.88
C GLU A 59 13.71 10.91 -11.02
N ARG A 60 13.70 11.09 -9.69
CA ARG A 60 14.42 10.21 -8.77
C ARG A 60 13.95 8.76 -8.86
N TYR A 61 12.65 8.54 -8.99
CA TYR A 61 12.09 7.21 -9.16
C TYR A 61 12.53 6.59 -10.48
N MET A 62 12.42 7.31 -11.60
CA MET A 62 12.78 6.81 -12.92
C MET A 62 14.30 6.60 -13.09
N ILE A 63 15.14 7.42 -12.46
CA ILE A 63 16.59 7.20 -12.37
C ILE A 63 16.87 5.88 -11.63
N ASP A 64 16.28 5.69 -10.44
CA ASP A 64 16.49 4.47 -9.66
C ASP A 64 15.95 3.23 -10.39
N TYR A 65 14.77 3.36 -11.02
CA TYR A 65 14.15 2.35 -11.89
C TYR A 65 15.09 1.95 -13.03
N ASN A 66 15.57 2.90 -13.84
CA ASN A 66 16.43 2.63 -14.99
C ASN A 66 17.82 2.09 -14.62
N ASN A 67 18.25 2.27 -13.37
CA ASN A 67 19.45 1.62 -12.84
C ASN A 67 19.22 0.15 -12.43
N LYS A 68 18.00 -0.38 -12.51
CA LYS A 68 17.70 -1.80 -12.23
C LYS A 68 17.81 -2.68 -13.47
N SER A 69 17.91 -3.98 -13.24
CA SER A 69 17.92 -4.97 -14.31
C SER A 69 16.54 -5.06 -14.98
N PRO A 70 16.46 -5.53 -16.24
CA PRO A 70 15.19 -5.78 -16.91
C PRO A 70 14.27 -6.77 -16.18
N GLU A 71 14.82 -7.64 -15.33
CA GLU A 71 14.03 -8.54 -14.49
C GLU A 71 13.31 -7.78 -13.38
N VAL A 72 14.01 -6.88 -12.68
CA VAL A 72 13.39 -6.03 -11.66
C VAL A 72 12.39 -5.07 -12.29
N HIS A 73 12.63 -4.57 -13.50
CA HIS A 73 11.66 -3.78 -14.26
C HIS A 73 10.32 -4.50 -14.41
N ARG A 74 10.34 -5.75 -14.88
CA ARG A 74 9.14 -6.58 -15.02
C ARG A 74 8.49 -6.85 -13.68
N ALA A 75 9.27 -7.26 -12.68
CA ALA A 75 8.74 -7.56 -11.35
C ALA A 75 8.01 -6.36 -10.71
N VAL A 76 8.51 -5.15 -10.91
CA VAL A 76 7.88 -3.91 -10.42
C VAL A 76 6.59 -3.63 -11.16
N GLN A 77 6.62 -3.65 -12.50
CA GLN A 77 5.43 -3.39 -13.31
C GLN A 77 4.33 -4.40 -12.95
N ASP A 78 4.65 -5.69 -12.97
CA ASP A 78 3.71 -6.76 -12.61
C ASP A 78 3.14 -6.59 -11.19
N ARG A 79 4.00 -6.26 -10.21
CA ARG A 79 3.58 -6.11 -8.81
C ARG A 79 2.70 -4.87 -8.60
N ILE A 80 3.06 -3.75 -9.22
CA ILE A 80 2.27 -2.51 -9.16
C ILE A 80 0.94 -2.70 -9.89
N HIS A 81 0.93 -3.27 -11.10
CA HIS A 81 -0.31 -3.59 -11.82
C HIS A 81 -1.21 -4.51 -11.04
N TRP A 82 -0.67 -5.58 -10.45
CA TRP A 82 -1.42 -6.49 -9.57
C TRP A 82 -2.06 -5.73 -8.40
N PHE A 83 -1.32 -4.82 -7.75
CA PHE A 83 -1.85 -4.01 -6.67
C PHE A 83 -3.00 -3.10 -7.12
N PHE A 84 -2.84 -2.40 -8.25
CA PHE A 84 -3.90 -1.53 -8.79
C PHE A 84 -5.07 -2.30 -9.42
N ALA A 85 -4.91 -3.58 -9.75
CA ALA A 85 -6.02 -4.44 -10.21
C ALA A 85 -6.92 -4.95 -9.06
N MET A 86 -6.44 -4.94 -7.82
CA MET A 86 -7.25 -5.35 -6.67
C MET A 86 -8.38 -4.36 -6.37
N ASP A 87 -9.47 -4.89 -5.82
CA ASP A 87 -10.52 -4.08 -5.21
C ASP A 87 -10.05 -3.46 -3.88
N TYR A 88 -10.91 -2.63 -3.27
CA TYR A 88 -10.61 -1.98 -2.00
C TYR A 88 -10.29 -3.00 -0.89
N ALA A 89 -11.04 -4.10 -0.81
CA ALA A 89 -10.84 -5.11 0.23
C ALA A 89 -9.47 -5.80 0.09
N GLY A 90 -9.09 -6.17 -1.14
CA GLY A 90 -7.77 -6.75 -1.44
C GLY A 90 -6.63 -5.78 -1.12
N ARG A 91 -6.73 -4.51 -1.54
CA ARG A 91 -5.73 -3.49 -1.21
C ARG A 91 -5.63 -3.25 0.30
N ARG A 92 -6.76 -3.29 1.03
CA ARG A 92 -6.78 -3.13 2.48
C ARG A 92 -6.14 -4.30 3.21
N GLN A 93 -6.37 -5.53 2.75
CA GLN A 93 -5.70 -6.72 3.27
C GLN A 93 -4.20 -6.67 2.99
N TYR A 94 -3.80 -6.31 1.77
CA TYR A 94 -2.39 -6.12 1.42
C TYR A 94 -1.68 -5.09 2.32
N SER A 95 -2.37 -3.98 2.63
CA SER A 95 -1.87 -2.97 3.57
C SER A 95 -1.69 -3.54 4.98
N GLU A 96 -2.59 -4.42 5.43
CA GLU A 96 -2.49 -5.13 6.72
C GLU A 96 -1.30 -6.11 6.74
N ASP A 97 -1.18 -6.94 5.71
CA ASP A 97 -0.09 -7.91 5.60
C ASP A 97 1.28 -7.20 5.59
N THR A 98 1.36 -6.05 4.92
CA THR A 98 2.57 -5.21 4.90
C THR A 98 2.88 -4.59 6.28
N ALA A 99 1.85 -4.27 7.09
CA ALA A 99 2.03 -3.70 8.42
C ALA A 99 2.45 -4.75 9.46
N THR A 100 1.96 -5.98 9.31
CA THR A 100 2.09 -7.06 10.31
C THR A 100 3.24 -8.01 10.02
N ASN A 101 3.65 -8.15 8.76
CA ASN A 101 4.70 -9.07 8.34
C ASN A 101 5.81 -8.34 7.60
N ALA A 102 6.93 -8.13 8.30
CA ALA A 102 8.13 -7.47 7.77
C ALA A 102 8.75 -8.14 6.53
N PHE A 103 8.38 -9.40 6.24
CA PHE A 103 8.84 -10.16 5.08
C PHE A 103 7.73 -10.37 4.05
N TYR A 104 6.58 -9.71 4.16
CA TYR A 104 5.50 -9.91 3.20
C TYR A 104 5.86 -9.40 1.80
N GLU A 105 6.38 -8.17 1.71
CA GLU A 105 6.73 -7.56 0.44
C GLU A 105 8.16 -7.91 0.02
N GLN A 106 8.29 -8.96 -0.79
CA GLN A 106 9.57 -9.51 -1.22
C GLN A 106 10.32 -8.58 -2.19
N LEU A 107 9.62 -7.78 -2.99
CA LEU A 107 10.26 -6.87 -3.94
C LEU A 107 11.04 -5.76 -3.22
N ALA A 108 10.65 -5.41 -1.99
CA ALA A 108 11.36 -4.44 -1.17
C ALA A 108 12.81 -4.84 -0.86
N TRP A 109 13.14 -6.15 -0.87
CA TRP A 109 14.50 -6.64 -0.69
C TRP A 109 15.38 -6.47 -1.94
N ASN A 110 14.78 -6.47 -3.13
CA ASN A 110 15.49 -6.19 -4.38
C ASN A 110 15.57 -4.69 -4.68
N TRP A 111 14.52 -3.95 -4.32
CA TRP A 111 14.45 -2.52 -4.52
C TRP A 111 13.56 -1.84 -3.47
N PRO A 112 14.15 -1.25 -2.40
CA PRO A 112 13.37 -0.62 -1.33
C PRO A 112 12.46 0.55 -1.76
N ASN A 113 12.77 1.21 -2.89
CA ASN A 113 11.97 2.33 -3.40
C ASN A 113 10.93 1.92 -4.45
N TRP A 114 10.71 0.63 -4.70
CA TRP A 114 9.88 0.15 -5.82
C TRP A 114 8.47 0.75 -5.89
N ALA A 115 7.85 1.03 -4.73
CA ALA A 115 6.52 1.63 -4.64
C ALA A 115 6.51 3.09 -4.16
N LYS A 116 7.66 3.79 -4.21
CA LYS A 116 7.85 5.10 -3.55
C LYS A 116 6.83 6.15 -3.99
N ILE A 117 6.58 6.23 -5.29
CA ILE A 117 5.64 7.18 -5.91
C ILE A 117 4.19 6.67 -5.94
N PHE A 118 3.99 5.37 -5.73
CA PHE A 118 2.68 4.73 -5.86
C PHE A 118 1.89 4.73 -4.54
N PHE A 119 2.55 4.46 -3.40
CA PHE A 119 1.88 4.48 -2.09
C PHE A 119 2.77 4.81 -0.88
N ASN A 120 4.11 4.74 -0.98
CA ASN A 120 4.96 4.94 0.21
C ASN A 120 5.23 6.42 0.55
N ASN A 121 5.05 7.36 -0.38
CA ASN A 121 5.18 8.80 -0.12
C ASN A 121 3.81 9.48 -0.10
N LYS A 122 3.28 9.72 1.12
CA LYS A 122 1.92 10.26 1.34
C LYS A 122 1.65 11.59 0.63
N GLY A 123 2.63 12.50 0.60
CA GLY A 123 2.47 13.80 -0.05
C GLY A 123 2.41 13.69 -1.58
N VAL A 124 3.29 12.88 -2.16
CA VAL A 124 3.32 12.61 -3.60
C VAL A 124 2.01 11.98 -4.05
N VAL A 125 1.55 10.93 -3.36
CA VAL A 125 0.33 10.22 -3.75
C VAL A 125 -0.93 11.04 -3.54
N ALA A 126 -0.95 11.92 -2.54
CA ALA A 126 -2.07 12.82 -2.34
C ALA A 126 -2.22 13.81 -3.50
N ALA A 127 -1.10 14.30 -4.04
CA ALA A 127 -1.07 15.21 -5.19
C ALA A 127 -1.38 14.49 -6.51
N SER A 128 -0.75 13.34 -6.77
CA SER A 128 -0.99 12.59 -8.01
C SER A 128 -2.42 12.04 -8.09
N THR A 129 -2.96 11.48 -6.99
CA THR A 129 -4.34 10.97 -6.96
C THR A 129 -5.38 12.07 -7.17
N ALA A 130 -5.07 13.33 -6.84
CA ALA A 130 -5.99 14.44 -7.05
C ALA A 130 -6.24 14.78 -8.53
N VAL A 131 -5.33 14.38 -9.43
CA VAL A 131 -5.38 14.73 -10.86
C VAL A 131 -5.21 13.55 -11.80
N CYS A 132 -5.07 12.32 -11.28
CA CYS A 132 -4.73 11.14 -12.09
C CYS A 132 -5.73 10.80 -13.20
N GLN A 133 -7.01 11.15 -13.03
CA GLN A 133 -8.03 10.95 -14.07
C GLN A 133 -7.82 11.81 -15.33
N ASN A 134 -6.95 12.83 -15.28
CA ASN A 134 -6.61 13.66 -16.44
C ASN A 134 -5.60 13.00 -17.38
N TYR A 135 -5.06 11.83 -17.02
CA TYR A 135 -4.05 11.11 -17.79
C TYR A 135 -4.68 9.86 -18.41
N PRO A 136 -4.19 9.41 -19.59
CA PRO A 136 -4.66 8.17 -20.19
C PRO A 136 -4.43 6.97 -19.25
N PRO A 137 -5.44 6.11 -19.04
CA PRO A 137 -5.25 4.83 -18.36
C PRO A 137 -4.35 3.90 -19.20
N ASP A 138 -3.60 3.05 -18.52
CA ASP A 138 -2.79 1.96 -19.12
C ASP A 138 -1.78 2.38 -20.19
N ASP A 139 -1.38 3.66 -20.22
CA ASP A 139 -0.34 4.18 -21.12
C ASP A 139 1.05 3.71 -20.68
N MET A 140 1.45 2.54 -21.15
CA MET A 140 2.75 1.94 -20.81
C MET A 140 3.96 2.77 -21.26
N SER A 141 3.80 3.78 -22.12
CA SER A 141 4.91 4.63 -22.55
C SER A 141 5.53 5.43 -21.41
N VAL A 142 4.79 5.65 -20.32
CA VAL A 142 5.26 6.40 -19.14
C VAL A 142 6.35 5.68 -18.34
N TRP A 143 6.53 4.38 -18.56
CA TRP A 143 7.63 3.60 -17.97
C TRP A 143 8.95 3.74 -18.73
N VAL A 144 8.92 4.35 -19.93
CA VAL A 144 10.10 4.59 -20.75
C VAL A 144 10.60 6.01 -20.45
N TRP A 145 11.74 6.12 -19.77
CA TRP A 145 12.40 7.39 -19.39
C TRP A 145 13.86 7.41 -19.85
#